data_AF-A0A415NV27-F1
#
_entry.id   AF-A0A415NV27-F1
#
_cell.length_a   1.000
_cell.length_b   1.000
_cell.length_c   1.000
_cell.angle_alpha   90.00
_cell.angle_beta   90.00
_cell.angle_gamma   90.00
#
_symmetry.space_group_name_H-M   'P 1'
#
loop_
_entity.id
_entity.type
_entity.pdbx_description
1 polymer ?
#
loop_
_entity_poly.entity_id
_entity_poly.type
_entity_poly.pdbx_seq_one_letter_code
_entity_poly.pdbx_strand_id
1 'polypeptide(L)'
;MTWKPSENGVYAFDVEIFDVENMYKNFLIGVSYLDREELNFTNIVEDTSLVDWEDGTGSRSVSFDWNGQHFNIDAKVEGDWFDSSVADDLNRIIISQDTGKQLYFTSDGYQEGIVFYCDKEWANDFEKDTGLKLEEFNQ
;
A
#
# COMPACT_ATOMS: atom_id res chain seq x y z
N MET A 1 10.32 -7.39 -17.87
CA MET A 1 8.96 -6.85 -18.08
C MET A 1 8.71 -5.92 -16.91
N THR A 2 8.32 -4.67 -17.11
CA THR A 2 8.06 -3.74 -15.99
C THR A 2 6.61 -3.96 -15.53
N TRP A 3 6.42 -4.36 -14.28
CA TRP A 3 5.09 -4.51 -13.67
C TRP A 3 4.33 -3.17 -13.70
N LYS A 4 3.00 -3.24 -13.89
CA LYS A 4 2.10 -2.08 -13.84
C LYS A 4 0.73 -2.50 -13.27
N PRO A 5 0.16 -1.73 -12.34
CA PRO A 5 -1.18 -1.99 -11.79
C PRO A 5 -2.30 -1.59 -12.77
N SER A 6 -3.52 -2.07 -12.52
CA SER A 6 -4.74 -1.70 -13.26
C SER A 6 -5.24 -0.30 -12.90
N GLU A 7 -6.03 0.32 -13.78
CA GLU A 7 -6.65 1.65 -13.59
C GLU A 7 -8.17 1.56 -13.32
N ASN A 8 -8.64 0.44 -12.76
CA ASN A 8 -10.06 0.15 -12.54
C ASN A 8 -10.58 0.56 -11.16
N GLY A 9 -9.82 1.40 -10.42
CA GLY A 9 -10.17 1.83 -9.06
C GLY A 9 -9.98 0.75 -7.99
N VAL A 10 -9.32 -0.37 -8.32
CA VAL A 10 -8.98 -1.45 -7.39
C VAL A 10 -7.53 -1.84 -7.62
N TYR A 11 -6.78 -1.99 -6.54
CA TYR A 11 -5.41 -2.45 -6.57
C TYR A 11 -5.32 -3.76 -5.81
N ALA A 12 -4.84 -4.82 -6.46
CA ALA A 12 -4.65 -6.12 -5.83
C ALA A 12 -3.20 -6.58 -6.01
N PHE A 13 -2.65 -7.22 -4.98
CA PHE A 13 -1.30 -7.74 -4.98
C PHE A 13 -1.19 -8.96 -4.07
N ASP A 14 -0.25 -9.83 -4.39
CA ASP A 14 0.13 -10.94 -3.51
C ASP A 14 0.99 -10.40 -2.36
N VAL A 15 0.66 -10.72 -1.12
CA VAL A 15 1.47 -10.33 0.05
C VAL A 15 2.77 -11.13 0.15
N GLU A 16 2.91 -12.25 -0.58
CA GLU A 16 4.17 -12.95 -0.83
C GLU A 16 4.77 -12.43 -2.15
N ILE A 17 5.71 -11.50 -2.04
CA ILE A 17 6.07 -10.60 -3.14
C ILE A 17 7.20 -11.18 -3.97
N PHE A 18 6.95 -11.38 -5.26
CA PHE A 18 7.97 -11.88 -6.19
C PHE A 18 9.14 -10.90 -6.44
N ASP A 19 8.83 -9.60 -6.62
CA ASP A 19 9.84 -8.55 -6.85
C ASP A 19 10.25 -7.93 -5.51
N VAL A 20 10.92 -8.74 -4.68
CA VAL A 20 11.30 -8.35 -3.31
C VAL A 20 12.14 -7.07 -3.30
N GLU A 21 12.99 -6.83 -4.30
CA GLU A 21 13.84 -5.62 -4.36
C GLU A 21 13.03 -4.32 -4.53
N ASN A 22 11.82 -4.38 -5.10
CA ASN A 22 10.97 -3.21 -5.35
C ASN A 22 9.59 -3.32 -4.68
N MET A 23 9.46 -4.15 -3.64
CA MET A 23 8.21 -4.46 -2.96
C MET A 23 7.38 -3.22 -2.62
N TYR A 24 7.92 -2.32 -1.80
CA TYR A 24 7.15 -1.17 -1.30
C TYR A 24 7.07 -0.04 -2.31
N LYS A 25 8.07 0.09 -3.18
CA LYS A 25 8.00 0.99 -4.34
C LYS A 25 6.86 0.59 -5.27
N ASN A 26 6.74 -0.69 -5.60
CA ASN A 26 5.67 -1.20 -6.44
C ASN A 26 4.31 -1.06 -5.73
N PHE A 27 4.26 -1.28 -4.41
CA PHE A 27 3.04 -1.02 -3.62
C PHE A 27 2.58 0.43 -3.72
N LEU A 28 3.47 1.42 -3.52
CA LEU A 28 3.12 2.84 -3.67
C LEU A 28 2.69 3.19 -5.10
N ILE A 29 3.35 2.63 -6.11
CA ILE A 29 2.92 2.77 -7.51
C ILE A 29 1.52 2.17 -7.70
N GLY A 30 1.26 1.00 -7.12
CA GLY A 30 -0.06 0.34 -7.07
C GLY A 30 -1.15 1.26 -6.55
N VAL A 31 -0.94 1.79 -5.34
CA VAL A 31 -1.87 2.71 -4.68
C VAL A 31 -2.07 3.98 -5.50
N SER A 32 -1.03 4.56 -6.11
CA SER A 32 -1.17 5.76 -6.94
C SER A 32 -2.09 5.59 -8.16
N TYR A 33 -2.33 4.35 -8.60
CA TYR A 33 -3.23 4.06 -9.73
C TYR A 33 -4.69 3.93 -9.31
N LEU A 34 -5.00 3.90 -8.01
CA LEU A 34 -6.38 3.98 -7.53
C LEU A 34 -7.00 5.35 -7.87
N ASP A 35 -6.21 6.42 -7.74
CA ASP A 35 -6.59 7.78 -8.11
C ASP A 35 -5.33 8.62 -8.37
N ARG A 36 -4.96 8.83 -9.64
CA ARG A 36 -3.73 9.56 -9.98
C ARG A 36 -3.81 11.06 -9.77
N GLU A 37 -5.00 11.62 -9.63
CA GLU A 37 -5.17 13.05 -9.37
C GLU A 37 -4.91 13.34 -7.90
N GLU A 38 -5.39 12.48 -7.00
CA GLU A 38 -5.26 12.65 -5.55
C GLU A 38 -4.02 11.95 -4.96
N LEU A 39 -3.63 10.78 -5.48
CA LEU A 39 -2.53 9.94 -4.95
C LEU A 39 -1.27 9.97 -5.84
N ASN A 40 -0.89 11.17 -6.29
CA ASN A 40 0.30 11.35 -7.12
C ASN A 40 1.61 11.32 -6.29
N PHE A 41 2.01 10.14 -5.85
CA PHE A 41 3.31 9.93 -5.19
C PHE A 41 4.44 10.04 -6.19
N THR A 42 5.49 10.79 -5.84
CA THR A 42 6.64 11.05 -6.70
C THR A 42 7.94 10.75 -5.98
N ASN A 43 9.06 10.68 -6.71
CA ASN A 43 10.39 10.42 -6.14
C ASN A 43 10.45 9.20 -5.22
N ILE A 44 9.73 8.13 -5.58
CA ILE A 44 9.66 6.91 -4.78
C ILE A 44 11.01 6.21 -4.81
N VAL A 45 11.64 6.08 -3.65
CA VAL A 45 12.92 5.40 -3.45
C VAL A 45 12.78 4.42 -2.31
N GLU A 46 13.13 3.17 -2.59
CA GLU A 46 13.17 2.10 -1.61
C GLU A 46 14.63 1.81 -1.23
N ASP A 47 14.93 1.86 0.06
CA ASP A 47 16.26 1.61 0.60
C ASP A 47 16.28 0.23 1.27
N THR A 48 17.07 -0.66 0.68
CA THR A 48 17.28 -2.04 1.14
C THR A 48 18.69 -2.25 1.71
N SER A 49 19.41 -1.17 2.05
CA SER A 49 20.81 -1.25 2.50
C SER A 49 20.98 -1.97 3.85
N LEU A 50 19.91 -2.10 4.64
CA LEU A 50 19.87 -2.78 5.93
C LEU A 50 19.20 -4.16 5.88
N VAL A 51 18.95 -4.69 4.67
CA VAL A 51 18.36 -6.02 4.48
C VAL A 51 19.45 -7.09 4.52
N ASP A 52 19.22 -8.12 5.33
CA ASP A 52 19.97 -9.36 5.30
C ASP A 52 19.28 -10.32 4.32
N TRP A 53 19.83 -10.40 3.11
CA TRP A 53 19.29 -11.25 2.04
C TRP A 53 19.55 -12.74 2.23
N GLU A 54 20.55 -13.12 3.04
CA GLU A 54 20.84 -14.53 3.29
C GLU A 54 19.80 -15.12 4.25
N ASP A 55 19.49 -14.40 5.32
CA ASP A 55 18.52 -14.84 6.34
C ASP A 55 17.09 -14.35 6.08
N GLY A 56 16.89 -13.43 5.14
CA GLY A 56 15.59 -12.84 4.84
C GLY A 56 15.05 -11.99 6.00
N THR A 57 15.92 -11.21 6.64
CA THR A 57 15.59 -10.40 7.81
C THR A 57 16.18 -9.00 7.74
N GLY A 58 16.04 -8.23 8.81
CA GLY A 58 16.54 -6.85 8.90
C GLY A 58 15.42 -5.84 8.71
N SER A 59 15.75 -4.70 8.12
CA SER A 59 14.83 -3.59 7.90
C SER A 59 15.05 -2.96 6.53
N ARG A 60 14.00 -2.35 6.01
CA ARG A 60 14.04 -1.52 4.80
C ARG A 60 13.14 -0.33 4.98
N SER A 61 13.22 0.64 4.07
CA SER A 61 12.33 1.79 4.08
C SER A 61 11.92 2.18 2.68
N VAL A 62 10.78 2.85 2.57
CA VAL A 62 10.35 3.50 1.34
C VAL A 62 10.08 4.98 1.62
N SER A 63 10.69 5.82 0.79
CA SER A 63 10.53 7.27 0.83
C SER A 63 9.87 7.77 -0.44
N PHE A 64 9.10 8.84 -0.33
CA PHE A 64 8.36 9.44 -1.43
C PHE A 64 7.97 10.88 -1.13
N ASP A 65 7.74 11.65 -2.19
CA ASP A 65 7.22 13.01 -2.13
C ASP A 65 5.74 13.03 -2.50
N TRP A 66 4.93 13.70 -1.68
CA TRP A 66 3.49 13.88 -1.91
C TRP A 66 3.00 15.18 -1.29
N ASN A 67 2.12 15.90 -2.00
CA ASN A 67 1.56 17.19 -1.55
C ASN A 67 2.60 18.20 -1.02
N GLY A 68 3.79 18.22 -1.64
CA GLY A 68 4.89 19.13 -1.27
C GLY A 68 5.65 18.74 0.01
N GLN A 69 5.41 17.54 0.55
CA GLN A 69 6.08 17.00 1.72
C GLN A 69 6.84 15.72 1.36
N HIS A 70 7.92 15.44 2.10
CA HIS A 70 8.70 14.22 1.98
C HIS A 70 8.34 13.28 3.12
N PHE A 71 8.03 12.02 2.78
CA PHE A 71 7.66 10.98 3.72
C PHE A 71 8.63 9.82 3.63
N ASN A 72 8.83 9.12 4.75
CA ASN A 72 9.56 7.87 4.84
C ASN A 72 8.79 6.91 5.74
N ILE A 73 8.62 5.67 5.28
CA ILE A 73 7.99 4.59 6.03
C ILE A 73 9.00 3.46 6.17
N ASP A 74 9.21 3.01 7.40
CA ASP A 74 10.09 1.90 7.71
C ASP A 74 9.31 0.58 7.71
N ALA A 75 9.97 -0.49 7.32
CA ALA A 75 9.38 -1.83 7.22
C ALA A 75 10.34 -2.87 7.78
N LYS A 76 9.80 -3.90 8.42
CA LYS A 76 10.55 -5.10 8.79
C LYS A 76 10.62 -6.05 7.60
N VAL A 77 11.72 -6.78 7.50
CA VAL A 77 11.86 -7.83 6.49
C VAL A 77 11.55 -9.19 7.12
N GLU A 78 10.64 -9.91 6.47
CA GLU A 78 10.34 -11.32 6.73
C GLU A 78 10.32 -12.07 5.40
N GLY A 79 11.51 -12.38 4.88
CA GLY A 79 11.68 -12.97 3.54
C GLY A 79 11.06 -12.08 2.45
N ASP A 80 10.11 -12.65 1.73
CA ASP A 80 9.31 -12.03 0.68
C ASP A 80 7.92 -11.58 1.15
N TRP A 81 7.62 -11.68 2.46
CA TRP A 81 6.34 -11.25 3.01
C TRP A 81 6.26 -9.73 3.17
N PHE A 82 5.13 -9.17 2.72
CA PHE A 82 4.81 -7.77 2.86
C PHE A 82 4.49 -7.41 4.32
N ASP A 83 5.27 -6.51 4.92
CA ASP A 83 4.95 -5.89 6.21
C ASP A 83 3.70 -4.98 6.08
N SER A 84 2.56 -5.44 6.62
CA SER A 84 1.29 -4.71 6.56
C SER A 84 1.33 -3.36 7.26
N SER A 85 2.25 -3.14 8.21
CA SER A 85 2.38 -1.84 8.88
C SER A 85 2.74 -0.69 7.94
N VAL A 86 3.34 -0.99 6.77
CA VAL A 86 3.60 0.01 5.73
C VAL A 86 2.30 0.53 5.12
N ALA A 87 1.31 -0.34 4.92
CA ALA A 87 -0.01 0.06 4.46
C ALA A 87 -0.73 0.93 5.50
N ASP A 88 -0.58 0.60 6.79
CA ASP A 88 -1.13 1.37 7.90
C ASP A 88 -0.53 2.79 7.94
N ASP A 89 0.80 2.89 7.87
CA ASP A 89 1.51 4.17 7.89
C ASP A 89 1.15 5.05 6.69
N LEU A 90 1.07 4.45 5.50
CA LEU A 90 0.61 5.16 4.31
C LEU A 90 -0.81 5.68 4.49
N ASN A 91 -1.72 4.87 5.04
CA ASN A 91 -3.10 5.28 5.24
C ASN A 91 -3.21 6.42 6.27
N ARG A 92 -2.43 6.35 7.36
CA ARG A 92 -2.32 7.46 8.34
C ARG A 92 -1.85 8.76 7.67
N ILE A 93 -0.85 8.68 6.79
CA ILE A 93 -0.36 9.82 6.01
C ILE A 93 -1.50 10.37 5.14
N ILE A 94 -2.24 9.52 4.42
CA ILE A 94 -3.36 9.93 3.56
C ILE A 94 -4.47 10.63 4.35
N ILE A 95 -4.90 10.04 5.48
CA ILE A 95 -5.93 10.60 6.35
C ILE A 95 -5.48 11.98 6.88
N SER A 96 -4.21 12.14 7.24
CA SER A 96 -3.67 13.40 7.75
C SER A 96 -3.72 14.57 6.75
N GLN A 97 -3.86 14.28 5.45
CA GLN A 97 -3.99 15.29 4.40
C GLN A 97 -5.44 15.75 4.15
N ASP A 98 -6.42 15.24 4.91
CA ASP A 98 -7.83 15.66 4.88
C ASP A 98 -8.46 15.61 3.46
N THR A 99 -8.16 14.55 2.71
CA THR A 99 -8.72 14.33 1.36
C THR A 99 -10.20 13.95 1.37
N GLY A 100 -10.76 13.60 2.54
CA GLY A 100 -12.10 13.03 2.68
C GLY A 100 -12.21 11.54 2.30
N LYS A 101 -11.13 10.96 1.77
CA LYS A 101 -11.00 9.53 1.43
C LYS A 101 -9.85 8.90 2.20
N GLN A 102 -9.83 7.57 2.26
CA GLN A 102 -8.75 6.78 2.84
C GLN A 102 -8.60 5.45 2.11
N LEU A 103 -7.53 4.72 2.41
CA LEU A 103 -7.36 3.35 1.95
C LEU A 103 -8.22 2.41 2.79
N TYR A 104 -8.90 1.51 2.10
CA TYR A 104 -9.67 0.41 2.65
C TYR A 104 -9.13 -0.91 2.10
N PHE A 105 -9.07 -1.93 2.95
CA PHE A 105 -8.38 -3.17 2.63
C PHE A 105 -9.30 -4.37 2.81
N THR A 106 -9.14 -5.37 1.96
CA THR A 106 -9.75 -6.69 2.14
C THR A 106 -8.83 -7.76 1.54
N SER A 107 -9.24 -9.01 1.63
CA SER A 107 -8.47 -10.14 1.12
C SER A 107 -9.38 -11.15 0.46
N ASP A 108 -8.81 -11.96 -0.44
CA ASP A 108 -9.44 -13.16 -0.97
C ASP A 108 -9.56 -14.30 0.07
N GLY A 109 -8.99 -14.12 1.27
CA GLY A 109 -8.92 -15.10 2.35
C GLY A 109 -7.66 -15.95 2.34
N TYR A 110 -6.72 -15.66 1.42
CA TYR A 110 -5.42 -16.29 1.32
C TYR A 110 -4.31 -15.22 1.41
N GLN A 111 -3.57 -15.01 0.33
CA GLN A 111 -2.41 -14.12 0.27
C GLN A 111 -2.70 -12.87 -0.58
N GLU A 112 -3.88 -12.73 -1.17
CA GLU A 112 -4.18 -11.53 -1.97
C GLU A 112 -4.64 -10.40 -1.05
N GLY A 113 -3.92 -9.27 -1.10
CA GLY A 113 -4.33 -7.99 -0.53
C GLY A 113 -5.05 -7.17 -1.60
N ILE A 114 -6.26 -6.70 -1.28
CA ILE A 114 -7.10 -5.90 -2.18
C ILE A 114 -7.33 -4.54 -1.53
N VAL A 115 -7.03 -3.47 -2.26
CA VAL A 115 -7.01 -2.10 -1.77
C VAL A 115 -7.96 -1.22 -2.58
N PHE A 116 -8.70 -0.38 -1.88
CA PHE A 116 -9.57 0.66 -2.42
C PHE A 116 -9.17 2.02 -1.85
N TYR A 117 -9.39 3.08 -2.61
CA TYR A 117 -9.28 4.46 -2.13
C TYR A 117 -10.63 5.15 -2.29
N CYS A 118 -11.32 5.37 -1.18
CA CYS A 118 -12.72 5.82 -1.20
C CYS A 118 -13.10 6.53 0.10
N ASP A 119 -14.27 7.17 0.09
CA ASP A 119 -14.89 7.70 1.30
C ASP A 119 -15.65 6.61 2.07
N LYS A 120 -16.08 6.96 3.28
CA LYS A 120 -16.76 6.04 4.18
C LYS A 120 -18.13 5.61 3.68
N GLU A 121 -18.85 6.45 2.93
CA GLU A 121 -20.18 6.10 2.41
C GLU A 121 -20.04 4.99 1.37
N TRP A 122 -19.11 5.16 0.44
CA TRP A 122 -18.79 4.14 -0.56
C TRP A 122 -18.37 2.81 0.08
N ALA A 123 -17.48 2.85 1.09
CA ALA A 123 -17.02 1.64 1.76
C ALA A 123 -18.18 0.87 2.41
N ASN A 124 -19.08 1.56 3.11
CA ASN A 124 -20.25 0.93 3.73
C ASN A 124 -21.21 0.31 2.69
N ASP A 125 -21.43 1.00 1.57
CA ASP A 125 -22.29 0.48 0.49
C ASP A 125 -21.67 -0.76 -0.17
N PHE A 126 -20.35 -0.75 -0.38
CA PHE A 126 -19.62 -1.93 -0.87
C PHE A 126 -19.78 -3.13 0.07
N GLU A 127 -19.56 -2.95 1.38
CA GLU A 127 -19.71 -4.04 2.35
C GLU A 127 -21.13 -4.60 2.36
N LYS A 128 -22.13 -3.71 2.28
CA LYS A 128 -23.55 -4.09 2.28
C LYS A 128 -23.94 -4.87 1.04
N ASP A 129 -23.45 -4.47 -0.13
CA ASP A 129 -23.84 -5.07 -1.42
C ASP A 129 -23.09 -6.39 -1.69
N THR A 130 -21.85 -6.50 -1.22
CA THR A 130 -20.99 -7.68 -1.48
C THR A 130 -20.92 -8.66 -0.31
N GLY A 131 -21.15 -8.19 0.91
CA GLY A 131 -20.89 -8.94 2.15
C GLY A 131 -19.41 -9.05 2.50
N LEU A 132 -18.50 -8.44 1.72
CA LEU A 132 -17.07 -8.41 1.99
C LEU A 132 -16.77 -7.28 2.95
N LYS A 133 -16.04 -7.57 4.03
CA LYS A 133 -15.61 -6.55 4.98
C LYS A 133 -14.41 -5.79 4.43
N LEU A 134 -14.45 -4.48 4.60
CA LEU A 134 -13.37 -3.56 4.33
C LEU A 134 -12.79 -3.12 5.67
N GLU A 135 -11.53 -3.45 5.90
CA GLU A 135 -10.82 -3.02 7.10
C GLU A 135 -10.34 -1.58 6.93
N GLU A 136 -10.77 -0.73 7.86
CA GLU A 136 -10.08 0.52 8.18
C GLU A 136 -8.90 0.14 9.08
N PHE A 137 -7.67 0.50 8.70
CA PHE A 137 -6.55 0.30 9.63
C PHE A 137 -6.56 1.37 10.72
N ASN A 138 -7.17 1.02 11.85
CA ASN A 138 -7.20 1.78 13.09
C ASN A 138 -6.42 1.01 14.17
N GLN A 139 -5.28 1.54 14.61
CA GLN A 139 -4.82 1.37 15.99
C GLN A 139 -4.76 2.74 16.66
#